data_AF-A0A2V7WFK0-F1
#
_entry.id   AF-A0A2V7WFK0-F1
#
_cell.length_a   1.000
_cell.length_b   1.000
_cell.length_c   1.000
_cell.angle_alpha   90.00
_cell.angle_beta   90.00
_cell.angle_gamma   90.00
#
_symmetry.space_group_name_H-M   'P 1'
#
loop_
_entity.id
_entity.type
_entity.pdbx_description
1 polymer ?
#
loop_
_entity_poly.entity_id
_entity_poly.type
_entity_poly.pdbx_seq_one_letter_code
_entity_poly.pdbx_strand_id
1 'polypeptide(L)'
;VTVAFVLVFFVLRAVLRKDVIAVAVFVLVLSVPDFLGGGSITGVFGIAYVAAQIFVFLRFGLLPLVFAGIFKVFLNNYLTLDPSLWYFGPSLFLVGVLAALAVYGFRIALAGRPMFSGMRLED
;
A
#
# COMPACT_ATOMS: atom_id res chain seq x y z
N VAL A 1 -10.57 -0.08 8.64
CA VAL A 1 -9.84 1.09 8.07
C VAL A 1 -10.00 1.19 6.55
N THR A 2 -9.70 0.14 5.77
CA THR A 2 -9.74 0.19 4.29
C THR A 2 -11.09 0.57 3.70
N VAL A 3 -12.21 0.08 4.27
CA VAL A 3 -13.56 0.45 3.80
C VAL A 3 -13.85 1.93 4.08
N ALA A 4 -13.50 2.42 5.27
CA ALA A 4 -13.67 3.83 5.62
C ALA A 4 -12.86 4.76 4.69
N PHE A 5 -11.62 4.37 4.34
CA PHE A 5 -10.78 5.07 3.38
C PHE A 5 -11.48 5.26 2.02
N VAL A 6 -12.06 4.18 1.48
CA VAL A 6 -12.77 4.21 0.18
C VAL A 6 -14.05 5.04 0.27
N LEU A 7 -14.80 4.91 1.37
CA LEU A 7 -16.01 5.69 1.57
C LEU A 7 -15.72 7.20 1.65
N VAL A 8 -14.70 7.61 2.40
CA VAL A 8 -14.30 9.01 2.50
C VAL A 8 -13.87 9.56 1.13
N PHE A 9 -13.10 8.77 0.36
CA PHE A 9 -12.75 9.17 -1.01
C PHE A 9 -13.99 9.34 -1.90
N PHE A 10 -14.97 8.43 -1.80
CA PHE A 10 -16.20 8.51 -2.58
C PHE A 10 -17.06 9.71 -2.20
N VAL A 11 -17.16 10.03 -0.91
CA VAL A 11 -17.85 11.23 -0.40
C VAL A 11 -17.16 12.50 -0.94
N LEU A 12 -15.84 12.59 -0.87
CA LEU A 12 -15.11 13.73 -1.43
C LEU A 12 -15.32 13.86 -2.93
N ARG A 13 -15.28 12.75 -3.67
CA ARG A 13 -15.55 12.76 -5.11
C ARG A 13 -16.96 13.25 -5.41
N ALA A 14 -17.96 12.82 -4.63
CA ALA A 14 -19.35 13.25 -4.77
C ALA A 14 -19.53 14.75 -4.46
N VAL A 15 -18.85 15.28 -3.44
CA VAL A 15 -18.96 16.68 -3.04
C VAL A 15 -18.18 17.61 -3.98
N LEU A 16 -16.92 17.27 -4.30
CA LEU A 16 -16.04 18.14 -5.06
C LEU A 16 -16.30 18.09 -6.58
N ARG A 17 -16.97 17.04 -7.08
CA ARG A 17 -17.34 16.81 -8.50
C ARG A 17 -16.18 16.74 -9.50
N LYS A 18 -14.96 17.13 -9.10
CA LYS A 18 -13.72 17.08 -9.88
C LYS A 18 -12.77 16.05 -9.27
N ASP A 19 -12.49 15.00 -10.04
CA ASP A 19 -11.68 13.86 -9.62
C ASP A 19 -10.28 14.27 -9.16
N VAL A 20 -9.63 15.20 -9.87
CA VAL A 20 -8.27 15.66 -9.53
C VAL A 20 -8.24 16.40 -8.19
N ILE A 21 -9.25 17.24 -7.92
CA ILE A 21 -9.31 18.00 -6.66
C ILE A 21 -9.65 17.06 -5.49
N ALA A 22 -10.53 16.08 -5.71
CA ALA A 22 -10.84 15.06 -4.71
C ALA A 22 -9.61 14.25 -4.31
N VAL A 23 -8.79 13.83 -5.28
CA VAL A 23 -7.52 13.13 -5.01
C VAL A 23 -6.56 14.02 -4.22
N ALA A 24 -6.32 15.26 -4.67
CA ALA A 24 -5.38 16.17 -4.01
C ALA A 24 -5.80 16.46 -2.56
N VAL A 25 -7.06 16.79 -2.33
CA VAL A 25 -7.60 17.07 -0.99
C VAL A 25 -7.52 15.84 -0.10
N PHE A 26 -7.87 14.66 -0.63
CA PHE A 26 -7.82 13.43 0.15
C PHE A 26 -6.38 13.07 0.57
N VAL A 27 -5.40 13.18 -0.34
CA VAL A 27 -3.99 12.93 -0.02
C VAL A 27 -3.50 13.90 1.06
N LEU A 28 -3.80 15.19 0.92
CA LEU A 28 -3.39 16.19 1.90
C LEU A 28 -4.01 15.92 3.27
N VAL A 29 -5.33 15.75 3.35
CA VAL A 29 -6.05 15.55 4.62
C VAL A 29 -5.56 14.30 5.34
N LEU A 30 -5.35 13.19 4.62
CA LEU A 30 -4.92 11.94 5.26
C LEU A 30 -3.45 11.93 5.66
N SER A 31 -2.62 12.80 5.09
CA SER A 31 -1.19 12.91 5.44
C SER A 31 -0.93 13.85 6.62
N VAL A 32 -1.89 14.70 6.99
CA VAL A 32 -1.74 15.67 8.11
C VAL A 32 -1.27 15.00 9.42
N PRO A 33 -1.83 13.86 9.86
CA PRO A 33 -1.39 13.23 11.11
C PRO A 33 0.10 12.83 11.08
N ASP A 34 0.62 12.42 9.93
CA ASP A 34 2.03 12.03 9.78
C ASP A 34 2.97 13.22 9.90
N PHE A 35 2.56 14.41 9.42
CA PHE A 35 3.30 15.65 9.64
C PHE A 35 3.30 16.10 11.10
N LEU A 36 2.15 15.97 11.78
CA LEU A 36 1.99 16.41 13.17
C LEU A 36 2.68 15.48 14.17
N GLY A 37 2.68 14.17 13.92
CA GLY A 37 3.23 13.16 14.83
C GLY A 37 4.68 12.78 14.55
N GLY A 38 5.13 12.82 13.29
CA GLY A 38 6.42 12.26 12.87
C GLY A 38 7.38 13.26 12.21
N GLY A 39 7.00 14.53 12.08
CA GLY A 39 7.80 15.58 11.44
C GLY A 39 7.81 15.49 9.91
N SER A 40 8.63 16.33 9.27
CA SER A 40 8.59 16.54 7.82
C SER A 40 8.91 15.30 6.99
N ILE A 41 9.86 14.47 7.43
CA ILE A 41 10.24 13.24 6.71
C ILE A 41 9.06 12.25 6.69
N THR A 42 8.47 11.99 7.86
CA THR A 42 7.32 11.09 8.00
C THR A 42 6.12 11.59 7.21
N GLY A 43 5.87 12.91 7.22
CA GLY A 43 4.82 13.52 6.40
C GLY A 43 5.00 13.32 4.90
N VAL A 44 6.24 13.45 4.38
CA VAL A 44 6.53 13.18 2.95
C VAL A 44 6.27 11.71 2.60
N PHE A 45 6.68 10.77 3.47
CA PHE A 45 6.36 9.36 3.30
C PHE A 45 4.85 9.09 3.37
N GLY A 46 4.13 9.78 4.26
CA GLY A 46 2.67 9.73 4.36
C GLY A 46 1.97 10.12 3.05
N ILE A 47 2.40 11.24 2.45
CA ILE A 47 1.89 11.69 1.15
C ILE A 47 2.12 10.62 0.08
N ALA A 48 3.36 10.13 -0.05
CA ALA A 48 3.71 9.13 -1.04
C ALA A 48 2.91 7.83 -0.84
N TYR A 49 2.72 7.43 0.41
CA TYR A 49 1.96 6.25 0.78
C TYR A 49 0.47 6.37 0.42
N VAL A 50 -0.19 7.47 0.81
CA VAL A 50 -1.62 7.70 0.50
C VAL A 50 -1.83 7.81 -1.02
N ALA A 51 -0.93 8.50 -1.73
CA ALA A 51 -0.97 8.59 -3.18
C ALA A 51 -0.85 7.21 -3.85
N ALA A 52 0.07 6.36 -3.38
CA ALA A 52 0.22 5.00 -3.87
C ALA A 52 -1.04 4.15 -3.62
N GLN A 53 -1.68 4.29 -2.46
CA GLN A 53 -2.94 3.59 -2.16
C GLN A 53 -4.09 4.00 -3.09
N ILE A 54 -4.26 5.30 -3.34
CA ILE A 54 -5.27 5.79 -4.30
C ILE A 54 -4.95 5.29 -5.71
N PHE A 55 -3.69 5.35 -6.12
CA PHE A 55 -3.28 4.83 -7.43
C PHE A 55 -3.63 3.35 -7.58
N VAL A 56 -3.30 2.53 -6.59
CA VAL A 56 -3.63 1.10 -6.58
C VAL A 56 -5.15 0.89 -6.63
N PHE A 57 -5.90 1.65 -5.83
CA PHE A 57 -7.35 1.57 -5.80
C PHE A 57 -8.00 1.92 -7.14
N LEU A 58 -7.57 3.03 -7.76
CA LEU A 58 -8.12 3.50 -9.03
C LEU A 58 -7.70 2.61 -10.21
N ARG A 59 -6.50 2.03 -10.18
CA ARG A 59 -5.95 1.23 -11.29
C ARG A 59 -6.33 -0.25 -11.22
N PHE A 60 -6.30 -0.83 -10.03
CA PHE A 60 -6.45 -2.28 -9.82
C PHE A 60 -7.66 -2.67 -8.95
N GLY A 61 -8.36 -1.69 -8.35
CA GLY A 61 -9.59 -1.89 -7.59
C GLY A 61 -9.39 -2.14 -6.10
N LEU A 62 -10.44 -2.65 -5.45
CA LEU A 62 -10.51 -2.80 -4.00
C LEU A 62 -9.67 -3.97 -3.47
N LEU A 63 -9.60 -5.07 -4.20
CA LEU A 63 -8.97 -6.31 -3.73
C LEU A 63 -7.48 -6.11 -3.38
N PRO A 64 -6.63 -5.50 -4.24
CA PRO A 64 -5.23 -5.26 -3.91
C PRO A 64 -5.06 -4.29 -2.75
N LEU A 65 -5.95 -3.30 -2.63
CA LEU A 65 -5.94 -2.34 -1.53
C LEU A 65 -6.21 -3.02 -0.17
N VAL A 66 -7.15 -3.99 -0.15
CA VAL A 66 -7.44 -4.79 1.05
C VAL A 66 -6.23 -5.62 1.45
N PHE A 67 -5.61 -6.33 0.49
CA PHE A 67 -4.42 -7.13 0.77
C PHE A 67 -3.23 -6.27 1.23
N ALA A 68 -3.00 -5.10 0.64
CA ALA A 68 -1.98 -4.16 1.11
C ALA A 68 -2.23 -3.72 2.56
N GLY A 69 -3.49 -3.50 2.94
CA GLY A 69 -3.88 -3.21 4.33
C GLY A 69 -3.59 -4.38 5.28
N ILE A 70 -3.88 -5.61 4.88
CA ILE A 70 -3.58 -6.82 5.65
C ILE A 70 -2.06 -6.95 5.87
N PHE A 71 -1.26 -6.79 4.81
CA PHE A 71 0.21 -6.82 4.90
C PHE A 71 0.72 -5.77 5.88
N LYS A 72 0.20 -4.53 5.81
CA LYS A 72 0.57 -3.46 6.74
C LYS A 72 0.29 -3.83 8.20
N VAL A 73 -0.87 -4.41 8.49
CA VAL A 73 -1.23 -4.81 9.86
C VAL A 73 -0.24 -5.85 10.39
N PHE A 74 0.09 -6.86 9.58
CA PHE A 74 1.04 -7.89 9.99
C PHE A 74 2.44 -7.32 10.22
N LEU A 75 2.92 -6.48 9.31
CA LEU A 75 4.24 -5.86 9.41
C LEU A 75 4.36 -4.90 10.60
N ASN A 76 3.30 -4.14 10.93
CA ASN A 76 3.38 -3.17 12.02
C ASN A 76 3.26 -3.80 13.42
N ASN A 77 2.56 -4.93 13.57
CA ASN A 77 2.25 -5.49 14.89
C ASN A 77 3.14 -6.69 15.28
N TYR A 78 3.72 -7.40 14.30
CA TYR A 78 4.37 -8.69 14.55
C TYR A 78 5.82 -8.76 14.05
N LEU A 79 6.34 -7.68 13.45
CA LEU A 79 7.71 -7.62 12.98
C LEU A 79 8.65 -7.16 14.11
N THR A 80 9.66 -7.97 14.42
CA THR A 80 10.81 -7.52 15.20
C THR A 80 12.09 -7.81 14.43
N LEU A 81 13.02 -6.87 14.45
CA LEU A 81 14.35 -7.03 13.88
C LEU A 81 15.41 -7.29 14.96
N ASP A 82 14.99 -7.39 16.22
CA ASP A 82 15.88 -7.68 17.35
C ASP A 82 15.98 -9.21 17.57
N PRO A 83 17.15 -9.82 17.29
CA PRO A 83 17.36 -11.26 17.45
C PRO A 83 17.33 -11.74 18.89
N SER A 84 17.43 -10.83 19.87
CA SER A 84 17.44 -11.17 21.30
C SER A 84 16.05 -11.50 21.84
N LEU A 85 14.99 -11.14 21.12
CA LEU A 85 13.61 -11.37 21.53
C LEU A 85 13.18 -12.80 21.19
N TRP A 86 12.50 -13.45 22.14
CA TRP A 86 12.02 -14.83 22.00
C TRP A 86 11.05 -15.03 20.81
N TYR A 87 10.41 -13.96 20.33
CA TYR A 87 9.50 -13.96 19.20
C TYR A 87 10.15 -13.52 17.87
N PHE A 88 11.48 -13.39 17.82
CA PHE A 88 12.21 -13.10 16.58
C PHE A 88 11.98 -14.18 15.51
N GLY A 89 12.12 -15.46 15.87
CA GLY A 89 11.87 -16.58 14.95
C GLY A 89 10.47 -16.54 14.29
N PRO A 90 9.39 -16.44 15.07
CA PRO A 90 8.04 -16.23 14.55
C PRO A 90 7.88 -15.01 13.62
N SER A 91 8.54 -13.88 13.92
CA SER A 91 8.49 -12.69 13.07
C SER A 91 9.16 -12.91 11.71
N LEU A 92 10.27 -13.66 11.67
CA LEU A 92 10.96 -14.01 10.44
C LEU A 92 10.13 -14.98 9.60
N PHE A 93 9.49 -15.95 10.24
CA PHE A 93 8.55 -16.86 9.58
C PHE A 93 7.39 -16.09 8.94
N LEU A 94 6.80 -15.13 9.66
CA LEU A 94 5.74 -14.27 9.14
C LEU A 94 6.18 -13.51 7.88
N VAL A 95 7.37 -12.89 7.89
CA VAL A 95 7.93 -12.22 6.70
C VAL A 95 8.12 -13.22 5.55
N GLY A 96 8.63 -14.41 5.82
CA GLY A 96 8.79 -15.47 4.82
C GLY A 96 7.46 -15.86 4.17
N VAL A 97 6.40 -16.02 4.96
CA VAL A 97 5.05 -16.33 4.46
C VAL A 97 4.50 -15.18 3.61
N LEU A 98 4.64 -13.92 4.07
CA LEU A 98 4.20 -12.75 3.31
C LEU A 98 4.95 -12.61 1.98
N ALA A 99 6.27 -12.87 1.98
CA ALA A 99 7.07 -12.87 0.76
C ALA A 99 6.65 -13.98 -0.21
N ALA A 100 6.41 -15.19 0.29
CA ALA A 100 5.92 -16.30 -0.52
C ALA A 100 4.55 -15.99 -1.15
N LEU A 101 3.63 -15.39 -0.38
CA LEU A 101 2.33 -14.93 -0.87
C LEU A 101 2.48 -13.85 -1.95
N ALA A 102 3.38 -12.89 -1.78
CA ALA A 102 3.64 -11.84 -2.76
C ALA A 102 4.18 -12.43 -4.08
N VAL A 103 5.15 -13.34 -4.00
CA VAL A 103 5.71 -14.04 -5.18
C VAL A 103 4.64 -14.89 -5.86
N TYR A 104 3.85 -15.64 -5.10
CA TYR A 104 2.76 -16.46 -5.62
C TYR A 104 1.70 -15.59 -6.33
N GLY A 105 1.24 -14.52 -5.69
CA GLY A 105 0.30 -13.58 -6.27
C GLY A 105 0.82 -12.94 -7.55
N PHE A 106 2.11 -12.56 -7.57
CA PHE A 106 2.75 -12.03 -8.76
C PHE A 106 2.80 -13.05 -9.91
N ARG A 107 3.18 -14.31 -9.61
CA ARG A 107 3.18 -15.40 -10.61
C ARG A 107 1.80 -15.66 -11.20
N ILE A 108 0.76 -15.68 -10.36
CA ILE A 108 -0.62 -15.88 -10.81
C ILE A 108 -1.09 -14.68 -11.65
N ALA A 109 -0.80 -13.45 -11.22
CA ALA A 109 -1.16 -12.24 -11.96
C ALA A 109 -0.46 -12.16 -13.33
N LEU A 110 0.74 -12.72 -13.45
CA LEU A 110 1.48 -12.79 -14.71
C LEU A 110 0.80 -13.71 -15.73
N ALA A 111 0.02 -14.70 -15.28
CA ALA A 111 -0.77 -15.62 -16.11
C ALA A 111 0.02 -16.24 -17.28
N GLY A 112 1.31 -16.54 -17.06
CA GLY A 112 2.19 -17.10 -18.09
C GLY A 112 2.79 -16.10 -19.09
N ARG A 113 2.50 -14.79 -18.95
CA ARG A 113 3.10 -13.76 -19.79
C ARG A 113 4.57 -13.53 -19.39
N PRO A 114 5.51 -13.45 -20.35
CA PRO A 114 6.91 -13.12 -20.03
C PRO A 114 7.04 -11.71 -19.41
N MET A 115 7.58 -11.66 -18.18
CA MET A 115 7.72 -10.45 -17.35
C MET A 115 8.49 -9.29 -18.03
N PHE A 116 9.35 -9.61 -18.99
CA PHE A 116 10.23 -8.66 -19.69
C PHE A 116 10.10 -8.70 -21.22
N SER A 117 9.00 -9.21 -21.76
CA SER A 117 8.85 -9.33 -23.22
C SER A 117 8.86 -8.01 -24.01
N GLY A 118 8.60 -6.88 -23.34
CA GLY A 118 8.72 -5.55 -23.93
C GLY A 118 10.12 -4.92 -23.84
N MET A 119 11.10 -5.62 -23.26
CA MET A 119 12.47 -5.14 -23.06
C MET A 119 13.45 -5.72 -24.10
N ARG A 120 12.93 -6.09 -25.27
CA ARG A 120 13.77 -6.39 -26.43
C ARG A 120 14.18 -5.04 -27.02
N LEU A 121 15.40 -4.61 -26.68
CA LEU A 121 16.06 -3.53 -27.38
C LEU A 121 16.12 -3.95 -28.86
N GLU A 122 15.39 -3.24 -29.70
CA GLU A 122 15.52 -3.36 -31.15
C GLU A 122 16.83 -2.64 -31.50
N ASP A 123 17.87 -3.43 -31.78
CA ASP A 123 19.15 -2.95 -32.32
C ASP A 123 18.99 -2.40 -33.74
#